data_AF-A0A8T3SDL9-F1
#
_entry.id   AF-A0A8T3SDL9-F1
#
_cell.length_a   1.000
_cell.length_b   1.000
_cell.length_c   1.000
_cell.angle_alpha   90.00
_cell.angle_beta   90.00
_cell.angle_gamma   90.00
#
_symmetry.space_group_name_H-M   'P 1'
#
loop_
_entity.id
_entity.type
_entity.pdbx_description
1 polymer ?
#
loop_
_entity_poly.entity_id
_entity_poly.type
_entity_poly.pdbx_seq_one_letter_code
_entity_poly.pdbx_strand_id
1 'polypeptide(L)' 'MRPLDSYAWIALILVIIGGINWGLVGLADLNLVFALFGNGWFARIIYIIIGLAAAYLCYLIYLDRSKKAPTI' A
#
# COMPACT_ATOMS: atom_id res chain seq x y z
N MET A 1 -7.63 -20.71 2.47
CA MET A 1 -7.22 -19.34 2.07
C MET A 1 -6.22 -19.50 0.95
N ARG A 2 -6.32 -18.78 -0.17
CA ARG A 2 -5.23 -18.85 -1.16
C ARG A 2 -3.96 -18.34 -0.48
N PRO A 3 -2.80 -19.02 -0.65
CA PRO A 3 -1.55 -18.47 -0.17
C PRO A 3 -1.37 -17.06 -0.76
N LEU A 4 -0.87 -16.14 0.04
CA LEU A 4 -0.53 -14.80 -0.44
C LEU A 4 0.60 -14.96 -1.45
N ASP A 5 0.29 -14.68 -2.72
CA ASP A 5 1.29 -14.63 -3.78
C ASP A 5 2.39 -13.63 -3.41
N SER A 6 3.63 -13.87 -3.86
CA SER A 6 4.77 -12.99 -3.54
C SER A 6 4.50 -11.51 -3.84
N TYR A 7 3.72 -11.22 -4.87
CA TYR A 7 3.29 -9.86 -5.23
C TYR A 7 2.36 -9.23 -4.19
N ALA A 8 1.46 -10.01 -3.58
CA ALA A 8 0.57 -9.54 -2.53
C ALA A 8 1.35 -9.18 -1.25
N TRP A 9 2.40 -9.95 -0.94
CA TRP A 9 3.32 -9.61 0.16
C TRP A 9 4.07 -8.31 -0.10
N ILE A 10 4.60 -8.11 -1.31
CA ILE A 10 5.28 -6.86 -1.68
C ILE A 10 4.31 -5.67 -1.55
N ALA A 11 3.08 -5.82 -2.06
CA ALA A 11 2.07 -4.78 -1.95
C ALA A 11 1.72 -4.46 -0.49
N LEU A 12 1.60 -5.48 0.37
CA LEU A 12 1.34 -5.31 1.80
C LEU A 12 2.45 -4.52 2.49
N ILE A 13 3.71 -4.85 2.23
CA ILE A 13 4.87 -4.15 2.79
C ILE A 13 4.86 -2.67 2.36
N LEU A 14 4.63 -2.39 1.07
CA LEU A 14 4.55 -1.02 0.56
C LEU A 14 3.45 -0.20 1.24
N VAL A 15 2.28 -0.79 1.45
CA VAL A 15 1.16 -0.11 2.14
C VAL A 15 1.47 0.15 3.61
N ILE A 16 2.14 -0.80 4.30
CA ILE A 16 2.59 -0.61 5.68
C ILE A 16 3.56 0.56 5.77
N ILE A 17 4.53 0.65 4.85
CA ILE A 17 5.47 1.78 4.78
C ILE A 17 4.71 3.10 4.59
N GLY A 18 3.71 3.12 3.71
CA GLY A 18 2.84 4.27 3.52
C GLY A 18 2.09 4.68 4.79
N GLY A 19 1.48 3.71 5.48
CA GLY A 19 0.76 3.93 6.74
C GLY A 19 1.66 4.47 7.85
N ILE A 20 2.88 3.93 7.98
CA ILE A 20 3.89 4.42 8.93
C ILE A 20 4.27 5.86 8.59
N ASN A 21 4.55 6.18 7.31
CA ASN A 21 4.85 7.55 6.91
C ASN A 21 3.72 8.51 7.27
N TRP A 22 2.47 8.16 6.98
CA TRP A 22 1.32 9.01 7.34
C TRP A 22 1.11 9.13 8.85
N GLY A 23 1.37 8.07 9.61
CA GLY A 23 1.35 8.12 11.07
C GLY A 23 2.40 9.07 11.64
N LEU A 24 3.62 9.05 11.09
CA LEU A 24 4.69 9.96 11.49
C LEU A 24 4.37 11.42 11.13
N VAL A 25 3.78 11.66 9.95
CA VAL A 25 3.30 12.99 9.56
C VAL A 25 2.22 13.47 10.51
N GLY A 26 1.25 12.62 10.87
CA GLY A 26 0.16 13.01 11.78
C GLY A 26 0.58 13.23 13.24
N LEU A 27 1.61 12.52 13.70
CA LEU A 27 2.06 12.61 15.10
C LEU A 27 3.12 13.71 15.34
N ALA A 28 3.97 13.98 14.36
CA ALA A 28 5.15 14.82 14.54
C ALA A 28 5.51 15.67 13.32
N ASP A 29 4.64 15.76 12.31
CA ASP A 29 4.92 16.41 11.00
C ASP A 29 6.18 15.85 10.30
N LEU A 30 6.58 14.63 10.67
CA LEU A 30 7.77 13.96 10.13
C LEU A 30 7.41 13.15 8.88
N ASN A 31 7.82 13.66 7.72
CA ASN A 31 7.69 12.94 6.46
C ASN A 31 8.94 12.08 6.18
N LEU A 32 8.84 10.78 6.46
CA LEU A 32 9.92 9.82 6.26
C LEU A 32 10.36 9.71 4.80
N VAL A 33 9.41 9.72 3.86
CA VAL A 33 9.73 9.66 2.42
C VAL A 33 10.54 10.88 2.00
N PHE A 34 10.17 12.07 2.47
CA PHE A 34 10.93 13.30 2.20
C PHE A 34 12.28 13.29 2.90
N ALA A 35 12.36 12.78 4.14
CA ALA A 35 13.61 12.70 4.89
C ALA A 35 14.65 11.80 4.20
N LEU A 36 14.20 10.71 3.56
CA LEU A 36 15.09 9.75 2.89
C LEU A 36 15.40 10.11 1.43
N PHE A 37 14.42 10.61 0.68
CA PHE A 37 14.54 10.81 -0.77
C PHE A 37 14.56 12.29 -1.19
N GLY A 38 14.47 13.20 -0.23
CA GLY A 38 14.38 14.64 -0.46
C GLY A 38 13.00 15.10 -0.89
N ASN A 39 12.79 16.42 -0.85
CA ASN A 39 11.57 17.05 -1.32
C ASN A 39 11.64 17.21 -2.84
N GLY A 40 10.92 16.38 -3.60
CA GLY A 40 10.97 16.40 -5.06
C GLY A 40 10.07 15.39 -5.75
N TRP A 41 10.23 15.28 -7.07
CA TRP A 41 9.44 14.38 -7.92
C TRP A 41 9.63 12.90 -7.58
N PHE A 42 10.81 12.51 -7.08
CA PHE A 42 11.09 11.14 -6.63
C PHE A 42 10.18 10.70 -5.47
N ALA A 43 9.99 11.56 -4.46
CA ALA A 43 9.07 11.26 -3.36
C ALA A 43 7.63 11.06 -3.86
N ARG A 44 7.21 11.83 -4.86
CA ARG A 44 5.88 11.67 -5.49
C ARG A 44 5.74 10.30 -6.17
N ILE A 45 6.78 9.83 -6.86
CA ILE A 45 6.78 8.50 -7.48
C ILE A 45 6.62 7.41 -6.41
N ILE A 46 7.32 7.52 -5.29
CA ILE A 46 7.19 6.56 -4.18
C ILE A 46 5.75 6.52 -3.66
N TYR A 47 5.12 7.69 -3.48
CA TYR A 47 3.72 7.74 -3.07
C TYR A 47 2.76 7.15 -4.09
N ILE A 48 3.01 7.33 -5.39
CA ILE A 48 2.21 6.71 -6.45
C ILE A 48 2.33 5.18 -6.37
N ILE A 49 3.55 4.65 -6.19
CA ILE A 49 3.78 3.20 -6.06
C ILE A 49 3.07 2.63 -4.84
N ILE A 50 3.15 3.31 -3.69
CA ILE A 50 2.42 2.92 -2.46
C ILE A 50 0.90 2.94 -2.71
N GLY A 51 0.38 3.97 -3.38
CA GLY A 51 -1.03 4.07 -3.73
C GLY A 51 -1.51 2.94 -4.66
N LEU A 52 -0.70 2.59 -5.67
CA LEU A 52 -0.98 1.46 -6.56
C LEU A 52 -0.96 0.12 -5.82
N ALA A 53 -0.04 -0.06 -4.87
CA ALA A 53 0.00 -1.25 -4.01
C ALA A 53 -1.28 -1.37 -3.15
N ALA A 54 -1.78 -0.26 -2.59
CA ALA A 54 -3.05 -0.23 -1.87
C ALA A 54 -4.23 -0.60 -2.77
N ALA A 55 -4.30 -0.01 -3.96
CA ALA A 55 -5.34 -0.32 -4.94
C ALA A 55 -5.32 -1.81 -5.36
N TYR A 56 -4.13 -2.38 -5.56
CA TYR A 56 -3.98 -3.81 -5.87
C TYR A 56 -4.49 -4.71 -4.74
N LEU A 57 -4.18 -4.41 -3.48
CA LEU A 57 -4.73 -5.15 -2.35
C LEU A 57 -6.25 -5.04 -2.25
N CYS A 58 -6.82 -3.86 -2.45
CA CYS A 58 -8.28 -3.67 -2.51
C CYS A 58 -8.91 -4.53 -3.60
N TYR A 59 -8.30 -4.56 -4.79
CA TYR A 59 -8.75 -5.39 -5.90
C TYR A 59 -8.68 -6.90 -5.60
N LEU A 60 -7.57 -7.36 -5.00
CA LEU A 60 -7.42 -8.76 -4.58
C LEU A 60 -8.49 -9.16 -3.55
N ILE A 61 -8.77 -8.30 -2.57
CA ILE A 61 -9.82 -8.52 -1.57
C ILE A 61 -11.19 -8.61 -2.24
N TYR A 62 -11.48 -7.70 -3.17
CA TYR A 62 -12.73 -7.69 -3.94
C TYR A 62 -12.91 -9.01 -4.72
N LEU A 63 -11.87 -9.46 -5.43
CA LEU A 63 -11.92 -10.72 -6.18
C LEU A 63 -12.10 -11.95 -5.29
N ASP A 64 -11.46 -12.02 -4.12
CA ASP A 64 -11.65 -13.13 -3.18
C ASP A 64 -13.09 -13.18 -2.66
N ARG A 65 -13.69 -12.01 -2.41
CA ARG A 65 -15.10 -11.90 -2.02
C ARG A 65 -16.04 -12.34 -3.13
N SER A 66 -15.81 -11.90 -4.36
CA SER A 66 -16.64 -12.26 -5.52
C SER A 66 -16.64 -13.78 -5.78
N LYS A 67 -15.50 -14.46 -5.63
CA LYS A 67 -15.41 -15.92 -5.82
C LYS A 67 -16.07 -16.76 -4.72
N LYS A 68 -16.36 -16.17 -3.56
CA LYS A 68 -17.03 -16.83 -2.43
C LYS A 68 -18.53 -16.54 -2.38
N ALA A 69 -19.06 -15.70 -3.27
CA ALA A 69 -20.49 -15.46 -3.33
C ALA A 69 -21.20 -16.79 -3.66
N PRO A 70 -22.20 -17.22 -2.88
CA PRO A 70 -22.93 -18.44 -3.16
C PRO A 70 -23.64 -18.28 -4.50
N THR A 71 -23.26 -19.09 -5.49
CA THR A 71 -24.07 -19.35 -6.67
C THR A 71 -25.33 -20.04 -6.17
N ILE A 72 -26.42 -19.27 -6.08
CA ILE A 72 -27.77 -19.77 -5.88
C ILE A 72 -28.20 -20.52 -7.15
#